data_AF-A0A1D2QHQ6-F1
#
_entry.id   AF-A0A1D2QHQ6-F1
#
_cell.length_a   1.000
_cell.length_b   1.000
_cell.length_c   1.000
_cell.angle_alpha   90.00
_cell.angle_beta   90.00
_cell.angle_gamma   90.00
#
_symmetry.space_group_name_H-M   'P 1'
#
loop_
_entity.id
_entity.type
_entity.pdbx_description
1 polymer ?
#
loop_
_entity_poly.entity_id
_entity_poly.type
_entity_poly.pdbx_seq_one_letter_code
_entity_poly.pdbx_strand_id
1 'polypeptide(L)'
;MAHHEHRPLLGLAEDHGFIPVHKDLAGSDDLPAAVKGFSESVTMGEPMPTAPHMNKVWDPVKNAFLKVLKGKQDAKPAFEEAETTIKQNWE
;
A
#
# COMPACT_ATOMS: atom_id res chain seq x y z
N MET A 1 -28.76 -12.25 13.95
CA MET A 1 -29.40 -11.63 12.76
C MET A 1 -28.46 -10.74 11.93
N ALA A 2 -27.17 -10.58 12.28
CA ALA A 2 -26.22 -9.71 11.55
C ALA A 2 -25.51 -10.37 10.34
N HIS A 3 -25.52 -11.70 10.21
CA HIS A 3 -24.72 -12.40 9.19
C HIS A 3 -25.11 -12.13 7.72
N HIS A 4 -26.26 -11.51 7.43
CA HIS A 4 -26.68 -11.25 6.04
C HIS A 4 -26.15 -9.93 5.48
N GLU A 5 -25.88 -8.93 6.32
CA GLU A 5 -25.62 -7.56 5.89
C GLU A 5 -24.25 -7.39 5.23
N HIS A 6 -23.30 -8.29 5.53
CA HIS A 6 -21.92 -8.19 5.10
C HIS A 6 -21.47 -9.29 4.13
N ARG A 7 -22.39 -10.18 3.74
CA ARG A 7 -22.10 -11.32 2.85
C ARG A 7 -21.42 -10.95 1.54
N PRO A 8 -21.76 -9.83 0.85
CA PRO A 8 -21.04 -9.43 -0.36
C PRO A 8 -19.57 -9.08 -0.09
N LEU A 9 -19.28 -8.43 1.05
CA LEU A 9 -17.91 -8.03 1.40
C LEU A 9 -17.07 -9.24 1.81
N LEU A 10 -17.67 -10.21 2.51
CA LEU A 10 -17.02 -11.48 2.82
C LEU A 10 -16.75 -12.30 1.55
N GLY A 11 -17.69 -12.32 0.60
CA GLY A 11 -17.47 -12.96 -0.71
C GLY A 11 -16.30 -12.34 -1.48
N LEU A 12 -16.16 -11.01 -1.48
CA LEU A 12 -15.00 -10.34 -2.08
C LEU A 12 -13.68 -10.68 -1.39
N ALA A 13 -13.69 -10.87 -0.08
CA ALA A 13 -12.52 -11.31 0.67
C ALA A 13 -12.15 -12.77 0.36
N GLU A 14 -13.15 -13.64 0.26
CA GLU A 14 -12.97 -15.07 -0.05
C GLU A 14 -12.50 -15.30 -1.50
N ASP A 15 -13.18 -14.68 -2.47
CA ASP A 15 -12.99 -14.95 -3.89
C ASP A 15 -11.81 -14.17 -4.49
N HIS A 16 -11.51 -13.00 -3.94
CA HIS A 16 -10.55 -12.06 -4.53
C HIS A 16 -9.47 -11.55 -3.56
N GLY A 17 -9.53 -11.93 -2.28
CA GLY A 17 -8.53 -11.53 -1.29
C GLY A 17 -8.59 -10.05 -0.91
N PHE A 18 -9.69 -9.35 -1.21
CA PHE A 18 -9.84 -7.95 -0.82
C PHE A 18 -10.05 -7.81 0.69
N ILE A 19 -9.31 -6.88 1.30
CA ILE A 19 -9.47 -6.53 2.72
C ILE A 19 -10.69 -5.61 2.85
N PRO A 20 -11.76 -6.01 3.58
CA PRO A 20 -12.89 -5.13 3.79
C PRO A 20 -12.51 -3.91 4.64
N VAL A 21 -12.80 -2.70 4.14
CA VAL A 21 -12.60 -1.45 4.89
C VAL A 21 -13.77 -1.12 5.83
N HIS A 22 -14.79 -1.97 5.87
CA HIS A 22 -15.93 -1.81 6.76
C HIS A 22 -15.50 -2.08 8.21
N LYS A 23 -15.78 -1.13 9.11
CA LYS A 23 -15.32 -1.16 10.51
C LYS A 23 -15.70 -2.44 11.29
N ASP A 24 -16.82 -3.06 10.94
CA ASP A 24 -17.33 -4.26 11.63
C ASP A 24 -16.68 -5.56 11.11
N LEU A 25 -15.91 -5.48 10.01
CA LEU A 25 -15.22 -6.61 9.40
C LEU A 25 -13.69 -6.49 9.48
N ALA A 26 -13.16 -5.27 9.49
CA ALA A 26 -11.71 -5.04 9.56
C ALA A 26 -11.14 -5.64 10.85
N GLY A 27 -10.22 -6.61 10.71
CA GLY A 27 -9.62 -7.33 11.84
C GLY A 27 -10.57 -8.28 12.59
N SER A 28 -11.77 -8.54 12.08
CA SER A 28 -12.70 -9.47 12.73
C SER A 28 -12.32 -10.93 12.49
N ASP A 29 -12.82 -11.82 13.36
CA ASP A 29 -12.65 -13.27 13.20
C ASP A 29 -13.47 -13.87 12.06
N ASP A 30 -14.40 -13.09 11.49
CA ASP A 30 -15.22 -13.50 10.34
C ASP A 30 -14.44 -13.43 9.01
N LEU A 31 -13.24 -12.80 9.00
CA LEU A 31 -12.42 -12.72 7.80
C LEU A 31 -11.78 -14.07 7.43
N PRO A 32 -11.67 -14.39 6.13
CA PRO A 32 -10.91 -15.55 5.68
C PRO A 32 -9.45 -15.49 6.16
N ALA A 33 -8.89 -16.65 6.51
CA ALA A 33 -7.51 -16.76 6.99
C ALA A 33 -6.48 -16.11 6.04
N ALA A 34 -6.73 -16.16 4.73
CA ALA A 34 -5.88 -15.56 3.71
C ALA A 34 -5.80 -14.02 3.78
N VAL A 35 -6.85 -13.36 4.29
CA VAL A 35 -6.97 -11.90 4.31
C VAL A 35 -6.78 -11.33 5.72
N LYS A 36 -7.05 -12.10 6.77
CA LYS A 36 -6.97 -11.67 8.18
C LYS A 36 -5.61 -11.05 8.53
N GLY A 37 -4.50 -11.73 8.20
CA GLY A 37 -3.15 -11.21 8.49
C GLY A 37 -2.84 -9.90 7.75
N PHE A 38 -3.32 -9.75 6.52
CA PHE A 38 -3.16 -8.49 5.79
C PHE A 38 -4.04 -7.38 6.37
N SER A 39 -5.25 -7.70 6.83
CA SER A 39 -6.13 -6.74 7.51
C SER A 39 -5.48 -6.13 8.75
N GLU A 40 -4.73 -6.93 9.51
CA GLU A 40 -3.94 -6.44 10.65
C GLU A 40 -2.75 -5.58 10.19
N SER A 41 -2.11 -5.93 9.07
CA SER A 41 -0.97 -5.17 8.55
C SER A 41 -1.33 -3.76 8.07
N VAL A 42 -2.58 -3.55 7.62
CA VAL A 42 -3.05 -2.23 7.16
C VAL A 42 -2.96 -1.19 8.27
N THR A 43 -3.19 -1.56 9.53
CA THR A 43 -3.11 -0.62 10.67
C THR A 43 -1.68 -0.20 11.00
N MET A 44 -0.67 -0.89 10.45
CA MET A 44 0.74 -0.52 10.62
C MET A 44 1.26 0.39 9.49
N GLY A 45 0.47 0.59 8.43
CA GLY A 45 0.82 1.45 7.31
C GLY A 45 0.28 2.87 7.45
N GLU A 46 0.77 3.75 6.59
CA GLU A 46 0.21 5.09 6.39
C GLU A 46 -0.58 5.12 5.07
N PRO A 47 -1.77 5.73 5.02
CA PRO A 47 -2.51 5.90 3.78
C PRO A 47 -1.68 6.64 2.72
N MET A 48 -1.72 6.17 1.47
CA MET A 48 -1.05 6.86 0.37
C MET A 48 -1.64 8.26 0.18
N PRO A 49 -0.81 9.31 0.00
CA PRO A 49 -1.29 10.64 -0.31
C PRO A 49 -2.12 10.67 -1.61
N THR A 50 -3.24 11.38 -1.59
CA THR A 50 -4.13 11.56 -2.75
C THR A 50 -3.78 12.77 -3.62
N ALA A 51 -2.71 13.50 -3.27
CA ALA A 51 -2.28 14.68 -4.00
C ALA A 51 -1.92 14.33 -5.46
N PRO A 52 -2.25 15.16 -6.46
CA PRO A 52 -1.91 14.90 -7.87
C PRO A 52 -0.42 14.66 -8.10
N HIS A 53 0.42 15.27 -7.27
CA HIS A 53 1.87 15.16 -7.30
C HIS A 53 2.39 13.77 -6.92
N MET A 54 1.57 12.88 -6.34
CA MET A 54 2.02 11.54 -5.96
C MET A 54 2.51 10.71 -7.16
N ASN A 55 2.00 10.99 -8.36
CA ASN A 55 2.50 10.39 -9.61
C ASN A 55 3.97 10.75 -9.91
N LYS A 56 4.46 11.87 -9.40
CA LYS A 56 5.85 12.34 -9.57
C LYS A 56 6.82 11.63 -8.63
N VAL A 57 6.33 10.85 -7.66
CA VAL A 57 7.14 10.16 -6.63
C VAL A 57 7.59 8.77 -7.05
N TRP A 58 6.72 8.00 -7.73
CA TRP A 58 6.94 6.57 -7.93
C TRP A 58 8.15 6.23 -8.79
N ASP A 59 8.36 6.93 -9.90
CA ASP A 59 9.46 6.63 -10.81
C ASP A 59 10.84 6.99 -10.23
N PRO A 60 11.05 8.17 -9.61
CA PRO A 60 12.31 8.47 -8.93
C PRO A 60 12.66 7.46 -7.83
N VAL A 61 11.67 7.07 -7.01
CA VAL A 61 11.87 6.07 -5.95
C VAL A 61 12.24 4.70 -6.54
N LYS A 62 11.50 4.24 -7.56
CA LYS A 62 11.81 2.98 -8.28
C LYS A 62 13.23 2.98 -8.83
N ASN A 63 13.67 4.07 -9.43
CA ASN A 63 15.00 4.19 -10.01
C ASN A 63 16.10 4.16 -8.94
N ALA A 64 15.91 4.84 -7.80
CA ALA A 64 16.82 4.75 -6.66
C ALA A 64 16.96 3.31 -6.16
N PHE A 65 15.82 2.63 -5.90
CA PHE A 65 15.83 1.22 -5.50
C PHE A 65 16.60 0.33 -6.48
N LEU A 66 16.34 0.48 -7.79
CA LEU A 66 17.02 -0.33 -8.81
C LEU A 66 18.52 -0.03 -8.91
N LYS A 67 18.97 1.21 -8.66
CA LYS A 67 20.40 1.54 -8.62
C LYS A 67 21.09 0.82 -7.46
N VAL A 68 20.48 0.83 -6.27
CA VAL A 68 21.00 0.17 -5.07
C VAL A 68 21.02 -1.34 -5.25
N LEU A 69 19.90 -1.94 -5.66
CA LEU A 69 19.79 -3.39 -5.85
C LEU A 69 20.77 -3.94 -6.90
N LYS A 70 21.12 -3.13 -7.90
CA LYS A 70 22.07 -3.51 -8.95
C LYS A 70 23.51 -3.15 -8.62
N GLY A 71 23.79 -2.67 -7.41
CA GLY A 71 25.14 -2.26 -6.99
C GLY A 71 25.71 -1.09 -7.80
N LYS A 72 24.86 -0.26 -8.41
CA LYS A 72 25.29 0.86 -9.26
C LYS A 72 25.58 2.13 -8.45
N GLN A 73 25.02 2.24 -7.25
CA GLN A 73 25.14 3.39 -6.37
C GLN A 73 24.77 3.01 -4.94
N ASP A 74 25.39 3.66 -3.95
CA ASP A 74 25.03 3.49 -2.55
C ASP A 74 23.63 4.05 -2.25
N ALA A 75 22.98 3.52 -1.21
CA ALA A 75 21.61 3.85 -0.85
C ALA A 75 21.38 5.35 -0.66
N LYS A 76 22.14 5.99 0.24
CA LYS A 76 21.97 7.40 0.56
C LYS A 76 21.99 8.32 -0.68
N PRO A 77 23.06 8.34 -1.50
CA PRO A 77 23.10 9.21 -2.67
C PRO A 77 22.04 8.86 -3.72
N ALA A 78 21.63 7.58 -3.85
CA ALA A 78 20.57 7.21 -4.80
C ALA A 78 19.21 7.80 -4.40
N PHE A 79 18.89 7.82 -3.10
CA PHE A 79 17.64 8.38 -2.60
C PHE A 79 17.66 9.91 -2.52
N GLU A 80 18.82 10.55 -2.26
CA GLU A 80 18.97 12.01 -2.34
C GLU A 80 18.74 12.54 -3.78
N GLU A 81 19.19 11.79 -4.78
CA GLU A 81 18.92 12.09 -6.19
C GLU A 81 17.42 11.95 -6.53
N ALA A 82 16.77 10.91 -5.99
CA ALA A 82 15.32 10.75 -6.15
C ALA A 82 14.54 11.89 -5.50
N GLU A 83 14.90 12.29 -4.28
CA GLU A 83 14.31 13.45 -3.61
C GLU A 83 14.46 14.73 -4.45
N THR A 84 15.66 14.99 -4.97
CA THR A 84 15.94 16.14 -5.83
C THR A 84 15.05 16.12 -7.07
N THR A 85 14.94 14.97 -7.73
CA THR A 85 14.11 14.79 -8.92
C THR A 85 12.63 15.02 -8.61
N ILE A 86 12.13 14.50 -7.48
CA ILE A 86 10.74 14.70 -7.05
C ILE A 86 10.44 16.19 -6.86
N LYS A 87 11.33 16.91 -6.17
CA LYS A 87 11.19 18.36 -5.94
C LYS A 87 11.22 19.16 -7.24
N GLN A 88 12.11 18.81 -8.17
CA GLN A 88 12.19 19.47 -9.48
C GLN A 88 10.94 19.24 -10.32
N ASN A 89 10.41 18.03 -10.28
CA ASN A 89 9.19 17.69 -10.98
C ASN A 89 7.95 18.21 -10.28
N TRP A 90 8.04 18.77 -9.06
CA TRP A 90 6.89 19.07 -8.21
C TRP A 90 5.99 20.17 -8.76
N GLU A 91 6.55 21.15 -9.49
CA GLU A 91 5.80 22.17 -10.25
C GLU A 91 5.07 21.57 -11.46
#